data_AF-A0A7X1WNC5-F1
#
_entry.id   AF-A0A7X1WNC5-F1
#
_cell.length_a   1.000
_cell.length_b   1.000
_cell.length_c   1.000
_cell.angle_alpha   90.00
_cell.angle_beta   90.00
_cell.angle_gamma   90.00
#
_symmetry.space_group_name_H-M   'P 1'
#
loop_
_entity.id
_entity.type
_entity.pdbx_description
1 polymer ?
#
loop_
_entity_poly.entity_id
_entity_poly.type
_entity_poly.pdbx_seq_one_letter_code
_entity_poly.pdbx_strand_id
1 'polypeptide(L)'
;ARSGLRPLRRMSAIAGSVSADSLKARLPHAQMPPELAELAIAFNAMLERLDDSFQRLSAFSADIAHELRTPLSNVLTHTQVTLTRPRDIEAYKEALHSNLEELQWMAQLVNDMLYLAKADHGLLTPRREPLELANEVDSLLEFYALLAEDSQIELTREGHAQIAGDRSMLRRALSNLLDNALRYTPAGGAIKVVISEAATAVRISLSNTGPGISADLLPRLFDRFYRADPARSEGSSEHAGLGLAITQSIIRAHGGQIRCESQEGWTQFVIELPCHA
;
A
#
# COMPACT_ATOMS: atom_id res chain seq x y z
N ALA A 1 -41.01 4.08 -41.09
CA ALA A 1 -40.75 4.01 -39.63
C ALA A 1 -39.46 3.25 -39.21
N ARG A 2 -38.51 2.92 -40.12
CA ARG A 2 -37.30 2.11 -39.76
C ARG A 2 -36.02 2.90 -39.42
N SER A 3 -36.02 4.23 -39.54
CA SER A 3 -34.81 5.08 -39.38
C SER A 3 -34.52 5.49 -37.92
N GLY A 4 -35.55 5.66 -37.08
CA GLY A 4 -35.41 6.17 -35.70
C GLY A 4 -34.69 5.25 -34.72
N LEU A 5 -34.59 3.95 -35.01
CA LEU A 5 -33.96 2.95 -34.12
C LEU A 5 -32.49 2.66 -34.47
N ARG A 6 -31.93 3.33 -35.48
CA ARG A 6 -30.54 3.12 -35.93
C ARG A 6 -29.49 3.43 -34.83
N PRO A 7 -29.66 4.49 -34.01
CA PRO A 7 -28.76 4.75 -32.87
C PRO A 7 -28.80 3.61 -31.83
N LEU A 8 -29.99 3.11 -31.49
CA LEU A 8 -30.15 2.01 -30.53
C LEU A 8 -29.51 0.70 -31.01
N ARG A 9 -29.60 0.38 -32.30
CA ARG A 9 -28.89 -0.79 -32.87
C ARG A 9 -27.38 -0.63 -32.79
N ARG A 10 -26.86 0.59 -32.98
CA ARG A 10 -25.42 0.88 -32.86
C ARG A 10 -24.96 0.77 -31.41
N MET A 11 -25.76 1.24 -30.46
CA MET A 11 -25.53 1.05 -29.03
C MET A 11 -25.53 -0.43 -28.65
N SER A 12 -26.52 -1.20 -29.10
CA SER A 12 -26.60 -2.65 -28.85
C SER A 12 -25.42 -3.42 -29.46
N ALA A 13 -24.94 -3.01 -30.64
CA ALA A 13 -23.77 -3.62 -31.26
C ALA A 13 -22.49 -3.32 -30.47
N ILE A 14 -22.30 -2.07 -30.03
CA ILE A 14 -21.15 -1.68 -29.21
C ILE A 14 -21.19 -2.40 -27.87
N ALA A 15 -22.34 -2.41 -27.18
CA ALA A 15 -22.56 -3.15 -25.94
C ALA A 15 -22.29 -4.66 -26.10
N GLY A 16 -22.74 -5.27 -27.21
CA GLY A 16 -22.46 -6.67 -27.53
C GLY A 16 -21.00 -6.96 -27.91
N SER A 17 -20.23 -5.93 -28.27
CA SER A 17 -18.81 -6.03 -28.58
C SER A 17 -17.87 -5.67 -27.43
N VAL A 18 -18.42 -5.29 -26.26
CA VAL A 18 -17.61 -4.94 -25.09
C VAL A 18 -16.86 -6.18 -24.63
N SER A 19 -15.54 -6.12 -24.74
CA SER A 19 -14.57 -7.10 -24.25
C SER A 19 -13.43 -6.34 -23.58
N ALA A 20 -12.52 -7.05 -22.93
CA ALA A 20 -11.30 -6.47 -22.36
C ALA A 20 -10.52 -5.59 -23.35
N ASP A 21 -10.54 -5.95 -24.64
CA ASP A 21 -9.80 -5.24 -25.70
C ASP A 21 -10.53 -4.03 -26.29
N SER A 22 -11.84 -3.86 -26.00
CA SER A 22 -12.69 -2.85 -26.64
C SER A 22 -13.29 -1.82 -25.67
N LEU A 23 -12.86 -1.81 -24.41
CA LEU A 23 -13.33 -0.87 -23.37
C LEU A 23 -13.09 0.61 -23.70
N LYS A 24 -12.20 0.92 -24.65
CA LYS A 24 -11.93 2.29 -25.16
C LYS A 24 -12.95 2.77 -26.20
N ALA A 25 -13.83 1.89 -26.69
CA ALA A 25 -14.89 2.29 -27.60
C ALA A 25 -15.81 3.33 -26.94
N ARG A 26 -16.31 4.30 -27.72
CA ARG A 26 -17.24 5.33 -27.21
C ARG A 26 -18.40 5.52 -28.17
N LEU A 27 -19.57 5.78 -27.61
CA LEU A 27 -20.77 6.13 -28.35
C LEU A 27 -20.74 7.61 -28.75
N PRO A 28 -20.99 7.94 -30.04
CA PRO A 28 -21.08 9.32 -30.48
C PRO A 28 -22.37 9.95 -29.95
N HIS A 29 -22.28 11.00 -29.13
CA HIS A 29 -23.45 11.62 -28.49
C HIS A 29 -23.87 12.97 -29.13
N ALA A 30 -22.94 13.67 -29.81
CA ALA A 30 -23.15 15.04 -30.32
C ALA A 30 -24.25 15.22 -31.38
N GLN A 31 -24.70 14.15 -32.03
CA GLN A 31 -25.74 14.20 -33.08
C GLN A 31 -26.98 13.36 -32.72
N MET A 32 -27.10 12.94 -31.46
CA MET A 32 -28.24 12.15 -30.99
C MET A 32 -29.38 13.06 -30.49
N PRO A 33 -30.65 12.61 -30.59
CA PRO A 33 -31.74 13.21 -29.83
C PRO A 33 -31.40 13.29 -28.34
N PRO A 34 -31.88 14.31 -27.60
CA PRO A 34 -31.46 14.58 -26.23
C PRO A 34 -31.60 13.37 -25.30
N GLU A 35 -32.69 12.61 -25.41
CA GLU A 35 -32.95 11.41 -24.60
C GLU A 35 -31.94 10.28 -24.88
N LEU A 36 -31.47 10.16 -26.13
CA LEU A 36 -30.44 9.18 -26.52
C LEU A 36 -29.03 9.67 -26.22
N ALA A 37 -28.81 11.00 -26.24
CA ALA A 37 -27.55 11.62 -25.87
C ALA A 37 -27.25 11.38 -24.38
N GLU A 38 -28.23 11.56 -23.50
CA GLU A 38 -28.10 11.27 -22.06
C GLU A 38 -27.72 9.80 -21.80
N LEU A 39 -28.37 8.86 -22.48
CA LEU A 39 -28.04 7.43 -22.37
C LEU A 39 -26.64 7.12 -22.89
N ALA A 40 -26.23 7.73 -24.01
CA ALA A 40 -24.89 7.56 -24.56
C ALA A 40 -23.81 8.11 -23.62
N ILE A 41 -24.06 9.24 -22.94
CA ILE A 41 -23.17 9.80 -21.92
C ILE A 41 -23.06 8.84 -20.73
N ALA A 42 -24.17 8.36 -20.19
CA ALA A 42 -24.16 7.41 -19.06
C ALA A 42 -23.43 6.09 -19.41
N PHE A 43 -23.62 5.58 -20.62
CA PHE A 43 -22.94 4.38 -21.11
C PHE A 43 -21.44 4.61 -21.30
N ASN A 44 -21.03 5.74 -21.86
CA ASN A 44 -19.62 6.10 -21.98
C ASN A 44 -18.95 6.22 -20.61
N ALA A 45 -19.62 6.83 -19.62
CA ALA A 45 -19.13 6.91 -18.24
C ALA A 45 -19.02 5.53 -17.59
N MET A 46 -19.92 4.59 -17.90
CA MET A 46 -19.80 3.19 -17.46
C MET A 46 -18.59 2.50 -18.10
N LEU A 47 -18.38 2.66 -19.41
CA LEU A 47 -17.22 2.10 -20.11
C LEU A 47 -15.90 2.67 -19.59
N GLU A 48 -15.85 3.96 -19.27
CA GLU A 48 -14.69 4.61 -18.66
C GLU A 48 -14.37 4.01 -17.28
N ARG A 49 -15.38 3.83 -16.41
CA ARG A 49 -15.17 3.14 -15.12
C ARG A 49 -14.69 1.70 -15.28
N LEU A 50 -15.17 0.98 -16.30
CA LEU A 50 -14.74 -0.38 -16.60
C LEU A 50 -13.31 -0.42 -17.15
N ASP A 51 -12.95 0.47 -18.07
CA ASP A 51 -11.58 0.61 -18.61
C ASP A 51 -10.59 0.93 -17.48
N ASP A 52 -10.91 1.90 -16.63
CA ASP A 52 -10.09 2.27 -15.47
C ASP A 52 -9.90 1.09 -14.51
N SER A 53 -10.98 0.36 -14.21
CA SER A 53 -10.91 -0.80 -13.31
C SER A 53 -10.07 -1.92 -13.92
N PHE A 54 -10.21 -2.16 -15.23
CA PHE A 54 -9.45 -3.18 -15.95
C PHE A 54 -7.96 -2.83 -16.04
N GLN A 55 -7.62 -1.57 -16.35
CA GLN A 55 -6.24 -1.10 -16.39
C GLN A 55 -5.55 -1.23 -15.03
N ARG A 56 -6.25 -0.88 -13.94
CA ARG A 56 -5.75 -1.07 -12.57
C ARG A 56 -5.49 -2.53 -12.24
N LEU A 57 -6.42 -3.42 -12.59
CA LEU A 57 -6.28 -4.87 -12.36
C LEU A 57 -5.13 -5.47 -13.18
N SER A 58 -4.97 -5.03 -14.43
CA SER A 58 -3.91 -5.50 -15.31
C SER A 58 -2.53 -5.02 -14.83
N ALA A 59 -2.40 -3.76 -14.43
CA ALA A 59 -1.18 -3.23 -13.84
C ALA A 59 -0.81 -3.98 -12.56
N PHE A 60 -1.77 -4.15 -11.65
CA PHE A 60 -1.60 -4.94 -10.43
C PHE A 60 -1.12 -6.36 -10.69
N SER A 61 -1.71 -7.04 -11.68
CA SER A 61 -1.31 -8.41 -12.03
C SER A 61 0.10 -8.48 -12.61
N ALA A 62 0.48 -7.48 -13.42
CA ALA A 62 1.82 -7.38 -13.99
C ALA A 62 2.88 -7.14 -12.91
N ASP A 63 2.60 -6.25 -11.97
CA ASP A 63 3.52 -5.93 -10.87
C ASP A 63 3.76 -7.15 -9.98
N ILE A 64 2.70 -7.88 -9.59
CA ILE A 64 2.81 -9.12 -8.82
C ILE A 64 3.67 -10.16 -9.55
N ALA A 65 3.43 -10.35 -10.84
CA ALA A 65 4.17 -11.31 -11.63
C ALA A 65 5.65 -10.95 -11.73
N HIS A 66 5.99 -9.66 -11.74
CA HIS A 66 7.38 -9.21 -11.75
C HIS A 66 8.05 -9.45 -10.39
N GLU A 67 7.43 -9.00 -9.31
CA GLU A 67 7.98 -9.06 -7.95
C GLU A 67 8.10 -10.50 -7.42
N LEU A 68 7.24 -11.43 -7.88
CA LEU A 68 7.37 -12.85 -7.53
C LEU A 68 8.37 -13.62 -8.39
N ARG A 69 8.72 -13.13 -9.59
CA ARG A 69 9.60 -13.87 -10.51
C ARG A 69 11.03 -13.94 -9.99
N THR A 70 11.54 -12.82 -9.50
CA THR A 70 12.90 -12.70 -8.96
C THR A 70 13.16 -13.62 -7.76
N PRO A 71 12.37 -13.56 -6.66
CA PRO A 71 12.60 -14.43 -5.50
C PRO A 71 12.44 -15.91 -5.84
N LEU A 72 11.46 -16.24 -6.69
CA LEU A 72 11.23 -17.62 -7.11
C LEU A 72 12.44 -18.16 -7.89
N SER A 73 13.01 -17.34 -8.78
CA SER A 73 14.22 -17.70 -9.52
C SER A 73 15.41 -17.88 -8.56
N ASN A 74 15.55 -17.00 -7.56
CA ASN A 74 16.60 -17.09 -6.55
C ASN A 74 16.50 -18.39 -5.74
N VAL A 75 15.32 -18.71 -5.19
CA VAL A 75 15.09 -19.96 -4.43
C VAL A 75 15.38 -21.18 -5.31
N LEU A 76 14.94 -21.17 -6.57
CA LEU A 76 15.19 -22.26 -7.52
C LEU A 76 16.69 -22.44 -7.79
N THR A 77 17.40 -21.36 -8.13
CA THR A 77 18.84 -21.38 -8.40
C THR A 77 19.63 -21.79 -7.16
N HIS A 78 19.30 -21.23 -5.99
CA HIS A 78 19.97 -21.56 -4.74
C HIS A 78 19.78 -23.04 -4.36
N THR A 79 18.56 -23.55 -4.55
CA THR A 79 18.25 -24.98 -4.36
C THR A 79 19.02 -25.86 -5.35
N GLN A 80 19.03 -25.52 -6.64
CA GLN A 80 19.78 -26.27 -7.66
C GLN A 80 21.27 -26.31 -7.34
N VAL A 81 21.87 -25.16 -7.02
CA VAL A 81 23.29 -25.06 -6.63
C VAL A 81 23.56 -25.88 -5.38
N THR A 82 22.64 -25.87 -4.41
CA THR A 82 22.70 -26.68 -3.19
C THR A 82 22.71 -28.17 -3.44
N LEU A 83 22.02 -28.62 -4.49
CA LEU A 83 21.96 -30.03 -4.88
C LEU A 83 23.10 -30.50 -5.80
N THR A 84 23.95 -29.60 -6.34
CA THR A 84 25.01 -29.99 -7.29
C THR A 84 26.08 -30.92 -6.72
N ARG A 85 26.35 -30.85 -5.42
CA ARG A 85 27.37 -31.66 -4.75
C ARG A 85 27.05 -31.84 -3.27
N PRO A 86 27.53 -32.92 -2.62
CA PRO A 86 27.45 -33.06 -1.17
C PRO A 86 28.08 -31.87 -0.45
N ARG A 87 27.47 -31.45 0.66
CA ARG A 87 27.92 -30.38 1.55
C ARG A 87 27.90 -30.86 3.00
N ASP A 88 28.51 -30.09 3.88
CA ASP A 88 28.32 -30.29 5.31
C ASP A 88 26.88 -29.92 5.75
N ILE A 89 26.53 -30.34 6.95
CA ILE A 89 25.18 -30.14 7.49
C ILE A 89 24.88 -28.65 7.69
N GLU A 90 25.88 -27.84 8.08
CA GLU A 90 25.68 -26.41 8.35
C GLU A 90 25.39 -25.63 7.08
N ALA A 91 26.08 -25.90 5.96
CA ALA A 91 25.79 -25.28 4.67
C ALA A 91 24.39 -25.64 4.15
N TYR A 92 23.88 -26.83 4.44
CA TYR A 92 22.49 -27.17 4.12
C TYR A 92 21.50 -26.40 4.99
N LYS A 93 21.77 -26.26 6.29
CA LYS A 93 20.91 -25.48 7.19
C LYS A 93 20.86 -24.02 6.77
N GLU A 94 22.01 -23.41 6.49
CA GLU A 94 22.11 -22.03 6.01
C GLU A 94 21.33 -21.85 4.71
N ALA A 95 21.48 -22.78 3.76
CA ALA A 95 20.72 -22.74 2.51
C ALA A 95 19.20 -22.83 2.72
N LEU A 96 18.76 -23.68 3.65
CA LEU A 96 17.35 -23.82 4.02
C LEU A 96 16.81 -22.59 4.76
N HIS A 97 17.61 -21.94 5.61
CA HIS A 97 17.22 -20.71 6.30
C HIS A 97 17.03 -19.58 5.29
N SER A 98 18.01 -19.36 4.41
CA SER A 98 17.91 -18.36 3.34
C SER A 98 16.70 -18.61 2.42
N ASN A 99 16.43 -19.87 2.05
CA ASN A 99 15.23 -20.19 1.28
C ASN A 99 13.93 -19.95 2.07
N LEU A 100 13.92 -20.24 3.38
CA LEU A 100 12.75 -20.02 4.23
C LEU A 100 12.42 -18.54 4.36
N GLU A 101 13.43 -17.68 4.54
CA GLU A 101 13.29 -16.23 4.59
C GLU A 101 12.66 -15.70 3.29
N GLU A 102 13.18 -16.13 2.14
CA GLU A 102 12.67 -15.70 0.84
C GLU A 102 11.22 -16.18 0.61
N LEU A 103 10.88 -17.41 1.02
CA LEU A 103 9.52 -17.95 0.94
C LEU A 103 8.54 -17.24 1.88
N GLN A 104 8.97 -16.90 3.10
CA GLN A 104 8.18 -16.12 4.05
C GLN A 104 7.91 -14.71 3.50
N TRP A 105 8.93 -14.09 2.90
CA TRP A 105 8.78 -12.82 2.21
C TRP A 105 7.77 -12.91 1.06
N MET A 106 7.88 -13.91 0.19
CA MET A 106 6.92 -14.13 -0.90
C MET A 106 5.49 -14.31 -0.37
N ALA A 107 5.31 -15.03 0.73
CA ALA A 107 4.00 -15.21 1.36
C ALA A 107 3.44 -13.88 1.90
N GLN A 108 4.29 -13.05 2.53
CA GLN A 108 3.91 -11.73 3.00
C GLN A 108 3.52 -10.81 1.83
N LEU A 109 4.30 -10.83 0.75
CA LEU A 109 4.01 -10.08 -0.47
C LEU A 109 2.63 -10.43 -1.04
N VAL A 110 2.29 -11.72 -1.14
CA VAL A 110 0.96 -12.16 -1.59
C VAL A 110 -0.15 -11.67 -0.66
N ASN A 111 0.05 -11.75 0.66
CA ASN A 111 -0.93 -11.27 1.64
C ASN A 111 -1.14 -9.74 1.56
N ASP A 112 -0.06 -8.97 1.41
CA ASP A 112 -0.08 -7.53 1.22
C ASP A 112 -0.83 -7.13 -0.06
N MET A 113 -0.61 -7.88 -1.14
CA MET A 113 -1.31 -7.72 -2.41
C MET A 113 -2.81 -7.99 -2.31
N LEU A 114 -3.19 -9.13 -1.70
CA LEU A 114 -4.60 -9.44 -1.48
C LEU A 114 -5.29 -8.41 -0.58
N TYR A 115 -4.55 -7.85 0.38
CA TYR A 115 -5.05 -6.79 1.24
C TYR A 115 -5.33 -5.50 0.46
N LEU A 116 -4.39 -5.06 -0.37
CA LEU A 116 -4.55 -3.88 -1.23
C LEU A 116 -5.68 -4.06 -2.25
N ALA A 117 -5.82 -5.25 -2.84
CA ALA A 117 -6.93 -5.57 -3.73
C ALA A 117 -8.30 -5.42 -3.02
N LYS A 118 -8.42 -5.90 -1.78
CA LYS A 118 -9.64 -5.68 -0.97
C LYS A 118 -9.88 -4.20 -0.70
N ALA A 119 -8.83 -3.40 -0.51
CA ALA A 119 -8.94 -1.96 -0.26
C ALA A 119 -9.52 -1.22 -1.46
N ASP A 120 -8.99 -1.48 -2.65
CA ASP A 120 -9.39 -0.82 -3.90
C ASP A 120 -10.87 -1.05 -4.23
N HIS A 121 -11.41 -2.20 -3.83
CA HIS A 121 -12.81 -2.55 -4.05
C HIS A 121 -13.74 -2.15 -2.90
N GLY A 122 -13.25 -1.39 -1.91
CA GLY A 122 -14.05 -0.94 -0.77
C GLY A 122 -14.49 -2.08 0.15
N LEU A 123 -13.83 -3.25 0.07
CA LEU A 123 -14.15 -4.44 0.86
C LEU A 123 -13.45 -4.45 2.22
N LEU A 124 -12.58 -3.47 2.48
CA LEU A 124 -11.99 -3.22 3.79
C LEU A 124 -12.96 -2.41 4.65
N THR A 125 -13.73 -3.11 5.47
CA THR A 125 -14.62 -2.51 6.47
C THR A 125 -13.98 -2.65 7.85
N PRO A 126 -13.48 -1.56 8.46
CA PRO A 126 -12.89 -1.62 9.79
C PRO A 126 -13.94 -1.99 10.84
N ARG A 127 -13.59 -2.89 11.77
CA ARG A 127 -14.39 -3.08 12.98
C ARG A 127 -14.13 -1.89 13.91
N ARG A 128 -15.14 -1.02 14.11
CA ARG A 128 -15.00 0.13 15.01
C ARG A 128 -15.17 -0.30 16.46
N GLU A 129 -14.08 -0.30 17.20
CA GLU A 129 -14.06 -0.45 18.66
C GLU A 129 -13.35 0.74 19.32
N PRO A 130 -13.72 1.11 20.56
CA PRO A 130 -13.01 2.15 21.30
C PRO A 130 -11.55 1.73 21.53
N LEU A 131 -10.63 2.60 21.12
CA LEU A 131 -9.20 2.36 21.16
C LEU A 131 -8.49 3.54 21.82
N GLU A 132 -7.70 3.24 22.84
CA GLU A 132 -6.78 4.21 23.44
C GLU A 132 -5.46 4.18 22.67
N LEU A 133 -5.20 5.20 21.86
CA LEU A 133 -4.05 5.21 20.94
C LEU A 133 -2.71 5.21 21.67
N ALA A 134 -2.65 5.81 22.87
CA ALA A 134 -1.44 5.77 23.69
C ALA A 134 -1.00 4.34 23.99
N ASN A 135 -1.94 3.48 24.40
CA ASN A 135 -1.65 2.07 24.73
C ASN A 135 -1.15 1.27 23.52
N GLU A 136 -1.75 1.50 22.35
CA GLU A 136 -1.32 0.82 21.13
C GLU A 136 0.06 1.26 20.66
N VAL A 137 0.34 2.56 20.72
CA VAL A 137 1.65 3.10 20.38
C VAL A 137 2.70 2.62 21.37
N ASP A 138 2.45 2.69 22.68
CA ASP A 138 3.40 2.24 23.70
C ASP A 138 3.73 0.74 23.53
N SER A 139 2.72 -0.09 23.25
CA SER A 139 2.93 -1.52 22.97
C SER A 139 3.78 -1.76 21.71
N LEU A 140 3.68 -0.89 20.70
CA LEU A 140 4.51 -0.98 19.51
C LEU A 140 5.95 -0.50 19.79
N LEU A 141 6.11 0.61 20.51
CA LEU A 141 7.44 1.10 20.88
C LEU A 141 8.18 0.07 21.75
N GLU A 142 7.50 -0.63 22.65
CA GLU A 142 8.08 -1.73 23.43
C GLU A 142 8.51 -2.90 22.54
N PHE A 143 7.70 -3.27 21.56
CA PHE A 143 8.06 -4.31 20.58
C PHE A 143 9.32 -3.97 19.79
N TYR A 144 9.48 -2.71 19.39
CA TYR A 144 10.64 -2.23 18.63
C TYR A 144 11.83 -1.80 19.49
N ALA A 145 11.71 -1.81 20.82
CA ALA A 145 12.72 -1.27 21.72
C ALA A 145 14.10 -1.91 21.52
N LEU A 146 14.15 -3.24 21.37
CA LEU A 146 15.41 -3.97 21.18
C LEU A 146 16.10 -3.58 19.85
N LEU A 147 15.34 -3.50 18.76
CA LEU A 147 15.86 -3.14 17.44
C LEU A 147 16.35 -1.67 17.41
N ALA A 148 15.63 -0.80 18.11
CA ALA A 148 16.01 0.60 18.26
C ALA A 148 17.27 0.73 19.11
N GLU A 149 17.40 -0.02 20.20
CA GLU A 149 18.60 -0.03 21.06
C GLU A 149 19.84 -0.52 20.31
N ASP A 150 19.73 -1.61 19.55
CA ASP A 150 20.81 -2.12 18.68
C ASP A 150 21.29 -1.06 17.67
N SER A 151 20.36 -0.20 17.23
CA SER A 151 20.62 0.89 16.28
C SER A 151 20.92 2.23 16.97
N GLN A 152 20.95 2.30 18.30
CA GLN A 152 21.10 3.53 19.08
C GLN A 152 20.05 4.61 18.74
N ILE A 153 18.81 4.21 18.51
CA ILE A 153 17.69 5.10 18.16
C ILE A 153 16.81 5.33 19.40
N GLU A 154 16.53 6.59 19.71
CA GLU A 154 15.60 6.95 20.78
C GLU A 154 14.14 6.82 20.30
N LEU A 155 13.30 6.10 21.06
CA LEU A 155 11.87 5.98 20.80
C LEU A 155 11.06 6.76 21.84
N THR A 156 10.21 7.69 21.40
CA THR A 156 9.37 8.48 22.30
C THR A 156 7.93 8.60 21.82
N ARG A 157 6.99 8.66 22.78
CA ARG A 157 5.59 9.03 22.55
C ARG A 157 5.20 10.21 23.42
N GLU A 158 4.49 11.17 22.83
CA GLU A 158 3.81 12.26 23.52
C GLU A 158 2.32 12.30 23.21
N GLY A 159 1.52 12.70 24.19
CA GLY A 159 0.06 12.83 24.06
C GLY A 159 -0.70 11.49 24.09
N HIS A 160 -2.02 11.61 23.96
CA HIS A 160 -3.00 10.51 24.02
C HIS A 160 -4.26 10.96 23.26
N ALA A 161 -5.07 10.00 22.83
CA ALA A 161 -6.38 10.26 22.22
C ALA A 161 -7.15 8.94 22.10
N GLN A 162 -8.47 9.04 22.13
CA GLN A 162 -9.36 7.91 21.88
C GLN A 162 -10.00 8.01 20.50
N ILE A 163 -10.10 6.88 19.81
CA ILE A 163 -10.83 6.79 18.55
C ILE A 163 -11.67 5.52 18.49
N ALA A 164 -12.65 5.50 17.59
CA ALA A 164 -13.35 4.29 17.20
C ALA A 164 -12.75 3.73 15.91
N GLY A 165 -12.00 2.64 16.01
CA GLY A 165 -11.27 2.07 14.88
C GLY A 165 -10.96 0.59 15.04
N ASP A 166 -10.44 -0.01 13.97
CA ASP A 166 -10.02 -1.42 13.99
C ASP A 166 -8.59 -1.50 14.51
N ARG A 167 -8.43 -2.07 15.70
CA ARG A 167 -7.16 -2.22 16.38
C ARG A 167 -6.10 -2.90 15.52
N SER A 168 -6.47 -3.99 14.85
CA SER A 168 -5.53 -4.80 14.06
C SER A 168 -5.03 -4.03 12.83
N MET A 169 -5.93 -3.29 12.16
CA MET A 169 -5.59 -2.48 11.01
C MET A 169 -4.70 -1.30 11.43
N LEU A 170 -5.10 -0.54 12.46
CA LEU A 170 -4.33 0.61 12.91
C LEU A 170 -2.95 0.21 13.43
N ARG A 171 -2.85 -0.92 14.14
CA ARG A 171 -1.55 -1.47 14.56
C ARG A 171 -0.66 -1.77 13.38
N ARG A 172 -1.18 -2.40 12.32
CA ARG A 172 -0.42 -2.66 11.08
C ARG A 172 0.03 -1.37 10.40
N ALA A 173 -0.83 -0.36 10.31
CA ALA A 173 -0.48 0.94 9.75
C ALA A 173 0.66 1.61 10.54
N LEU A 174 0.58 1.61 11.86
CA LEU A 174 1.61 2.19 12.74
C LEU A 174 2.91 1.39 12.71
N SER A 175 2.85 0.05 12.71
CA SER A 175 4.03 -0.83 12.53
C SER A 175 4.75 -0.51 11.22
N ASN A 176 4.01 -0.43 10.10
CA ASN A 176 4.62 -0.09 8.81
C ASN A 176 5.34 1.26 8.82
N LEU A 177 4.82 2.25 9.55
CA LEU A 177 5.46 3.55 9.70
C LEU A 177 6.68 3.50 10.63
N LEU A 178 6.62 2.73 11.72
CA LEU A 178 7.74 2.52 12.65
C LEU A 178 8.87 1.75 11.99
N ASP A 179 8.57 0.67 11.26
CA ASP A 179 9.55 -0.10 10.46
C ASP A 179 10.26 0.83 9.46
N ASN A 180 9.49 1.69 8.78
CA ASN A 180 10.05 2.67 7.87
C ASN A 180 10.97 3.66 8.61
N ALA A 181 10.51 4.21 9.73
CA ALA A 181 11.28 5.17 10.50
C ALA A 181 12.58 4.56 11.05
N LEU A 182 12.56 3.34 11.60
CA LEU A 182 13.76 2.64 12.08
C LEU A 182 14.78 2.45 10.97
N ARG A 183 14.33 2.03 9.79
CA ARG A 183 15.20 1.79 8.63
C ARG A 183 15.90 3.04 8.13
N TYR A 184 15.22 4.19 8.15
CA TYR A 184 15.74 5.43 7.59
C TYR A 184 16.37 6.37 8.63
N THR A 185 16.35 5.97 9.90
CA THR A 185 16.98 6.72 10.98
C THR A 185 18.45 6.31 11.14
N PRO A 186 19.41 7.24 11.07
CA PRO A 186 20.81 6.92 11.32
C PRO A 186 21.03 6.60 12.80
N ALA A 187 22.12 5.89 13.11
CA ALA A 187 22.49 5.59 14.49
C ALA A 187 22.68 6.87 15.31
N GLY A 188 22.18 6.87 16.55
CA GLY A 188 22.11 8.05 17.42
C GLY A 188 20.95 9.00 17.10
N GLY A 189 20.05 8.61 16.18
CA GLY A 189 18.86 9.37 15.82
C GLY A 189 17.68 9.15 16.78
N ALA A 190 16.52 9.70 16.41
CA ALA A 190 15.31 9.59 17.21
C ALA A 190 14.06 9.39 16.35
N ILE A 191 13.09 8.66 16.90
CA ILE A 191 11.74 8.48 16.39
C ILE A 191 10.76 8.95 17.46
N LYS A 192 9.88 9.87 17.08
CA LYS A 192 8.91 10.51 17.96
C LYS A 192 7.50 10.35 17.41
N VAL A 193 6.61 9.79 18.23
CA VAL A 193 5.18 9.69 17.94
C VAL A 193 4.42 10.71 18.79
N VAL A 194 3.75 11.66 18.14
CA VAL A 194 2.91 12.67 18.81
C VAL A 194 1.45 12.39 18.49
N ILE A 195 0.65 12.20 19.53
CA ILE A 195 -0.79 12.00 19.44
C ILE A 195 -1.46 13.28 19.98
N SER A 196 -2.33 13.88 19.18
CA SER A 196 -3.06 15.09 19.57
C SER A 196 -4.52 14.98 19.17
N GLU A 197 -5.40 15.42 20.06
CA GLU A 197 -6.83 15.46 19.82
C GLU A 197 -7.25 16.90 19.48
N ALA A 198 -7.99 17.07 18.39
CA ALA A 198 -8.66 18.31 18.03
C ALA A 198 -10.17 18.09 18.01
N ALA A 199 -10.94 19.18 17.93
CA ALA A 199 -12.41 19.12 18.05
C ALA A 199 -13.10 18.20 17.02
N THR A 200 -12.49 17.97 15.85
CA THR A 200 -13.10 17.18 14.76
C THR A 200 -12.25 15.99 14.31
N ALA A 201 -10.98 15.92 14.74
CA ALA A 201 -10.05 14.90 14.29
C ALA A 201 -8.97 14.61 15.33
N VAL A 202 -8.54 13.36 15.38
CA VAL A 202 -7.33 12.92 16.06
C VAL A 202 -6.18 12.92 15.07
N ARG A 203 -5.07 13.55 15.44
CA ARG A 203 -3.83 13.59 14.66
C ARG A 203 -2.76 12.73 15.32
N ILE A 204 -2.17 11.84 14.53
CA ILE A 204 -0.99 11.04 14.91
C ILE A 204 0.16 11.44 13.98
N SER A 205 1.23 11.99 14.55
CA SER A 205 2.43 12.38 13.80
C SER A 205 3.59 11.48 14.20
N LEU A 206 4.14 10.73 13.27
CA LEU A 206 5.34 9.91 13.46
C LEU A 206 6.49 10.58 12.74
N SER A 207 7.50 11.04 13.50
CA SER A 207 8.63 11.80 12.99
C SER A 207 9.92 11.06 13.28
N ASN A 208 10.86 11.07 12.33
CA ASN A 208 12.17 10.47 12.53
C ASN A 208 13.27 11.36 11.97
N THR A 209 14.44 11.34 12.60
CA THR A 209 15.65 11.98 12.07
C THR A 209 16.18 11.19 10.90
N GLY A 210 16.68 11.84 9.84
CA GLY A 210 17.25 11.11 8.72
C GLY A 210 17.57 11.96 7.49
N PRO A 211 18.07 11.33 6.41
CA PRO A 211 18.24 12.01 5.13
C PRO A 211 16.84 12.40 4.63
N GLY A 212 16.59 13.71 4.53
CA GLY A 212 15.31 14.23 4.06
C GLY A 212 14.95 13.68 2.67
N ILE A 213 13.66 13.68 2.36
CA ILE A 213 13.11 13.19 1.10
C ILE A 213 12.90 14.39 0.18
N SER A 214 13.37 14.29 -1.07
CA SER A 214 13.13 15.33 -2.07
C SER A 214 11.62 15.55 -2.28
N ALA A 215 11.22 16.81 -2.40
CA ALA A 215 9.81 17.20 -2.55
C ALA A 215 9.13 16.54 -3.76
N ASP A 216 9.87 16.27 -4.83
CA ASP A 216 9.37 15.60 -6.04
C ASP A 216 8.99 14.13 -5.79
N LEU A 217 9.55 13.51 -4.75
CA LEU A 217 9.32 12.11 -4.41
C LEU A 217 8.16 11.94 -3.41
N LEU A 218 7.86 12.97 -2.61
CA LEU A 218 6.80 12.91 -1.57
C LEU A 218 5.44 12.43 -2.10
N PRO A 219 4.93 12.90 -3.26
CA PRO A 219 3.63 12.46 -3.77
C PRO A 219 3.59 10.97 -4.11
N ARG A 220 4.74 10.37 -4.41
CA ARG A 220 4.87 8.99 -4.89
C ARG A 220 5.16 7.99 -3.78
N LEU A 221 5.43 8.44 -2.56
CA LEU A 221 5.76 7.55 -1.43
C LEU A 221 4.66 6.53 -1.11
N PHE A 222 3.41 6.85 -1.44
CA PHE A 222 2.27 5.97 -1.21
C PHE A 222 1.91 5.13 -2.44
N ASP A 223 2.63 5.30 -3.56
CA ASP A 223 2.47 4.45 -4.74
C ASP A 223 2.93 3.03 -4.40
N ARG A 224 2.28 2.02 -5.00
CA ARG A 224 2.66 0.62 -4.82
C ARG A 224 4.02 0.36 -5.43
N PHE A 225 4.82 -0.47 -4.77
CA PHE A 225 6.16 -0.87 -5.21
C PHE A 225 7.15 0.30 -5.34
N TYR A 226 6.77 1.50 -4.89
CA TYR A 226 7.64 2.65 -4.98
C TYR A 226 8.73 2.60 -3.91
N ARG A 227 9.96 2.87 -4.35
CA ARG A 227 11.16 2.91 -3.51
C ARG A 227 11.98 4.12 -3.92
N ALA A 228 12.31 4.99 -2.96
CA ALA A 228 13.09 6.21 -3.22
C ALA A 228 14.56 5.92 -3.58
N ASP A 229 15.11 4.78 -3.15
CA ASP A 229 16.49 4.37 -3.46
C ASP A 229 16.57 2.83 -3.67
N PRO A 230 16.63 2.36 -4.93
CA PRO A 230 16.79 0.94 -5.25
C PRO A 230 18.17 0.39 -4.86
N ALA A 231 19.22 1.22 -4.94
CA ALA A 231 20.62 0.78 -4.85
C ALA A 231 21.07 0.49 -3.42
N ARG A 232 20.53 1.19 -2.42
CA ARG A 232 20.81 0.95 -0.99
C ARG A 232 20.21 -0.34 -0.43
N SER A 233 19.52 -1.14 -1.24
CA SER A 233 18.78 -2.32 -0.80
C SER A 233 19.24 -3.64 -1.43
N GLU A 234 20.36 -3.65 -2.16
CA GLU A 234 21.00 -4.89 -2.62
C GLU A 234 21.43 -5.71 -1.39
N GLY A 235 20.54 -6.58 -0.90
CA GLY A 235 20.77 -7.46 0.25
C GLY A 235 19.64 -7.54 1.28
N SER A 236 18.64 -6.64 1.24
CA SER A 236 17.44 -6.76 2.11
C SER A 236 16.21 -7.02 1.25
N SER A 237 15.83 -8.29 1.13
CA SER A 237 14.61 -8.74 0.47
C SER A 237 13.34 -8.32 1.21
N GLU A 238 13.42 -7.79 2.44
CA GLU A 238 12.27 -7.72 3.34
C GLU A 238 11.09 -6.82 2.92
N HIS A 239 11.27 -5.80 2.05
CA HIS A 239 10.22 -4.79 1.86
C HIS A 239 9.96 -4.43 0.38
N ALA A 240 8.87 -4.98 -0.17
CA ALA A 240 8.42 -4.77 -1.56
C ALA A 240 7.90 -3.36 -1.88
N GLY A 241 8.07 -2.36 -0.99
CA GLY A 241 7.52 -1.01 -1.21
C GLY A 241 5.99 -0.93 -1.07
N LEU A 242 5.39 -1.79 -0.25
CA LEU A 242 3.93 -1.87 -0.07
C LEU A 242 3.42 -1.32 1.25
N GLY A 243 4.30 -1.23 2.26
CA GLY A 243 3.91 -0.82 3.62
C GLY A 243 3.21 0.53 3.67
N LEU A 244 3.70 1.54 2.93
CA LEU A 244 3.09 2.87 2.88
C LEU A 244 1.76 2.88 2.11
N ALA A 245 1.64 2.13 1.02
CA ALA A 245 0.38 1.97 0.29
C ALA A 245 -0.71 1.27 1.14
N ILE A 246 -0.31 0.26 1.93
CA ILE A 246 -1.18 -0.42 2.90
C ILE A 246 -1.61 0.55 4.01
N THR A 247 -0.66 1.31 4.55
CA THR A 247 -0.93 2.34 5.56
C THR A 247 -1.97 3.33 5.04
N GLN A 248 -1.76 3.88 3.83
CA GLN A 248 -2.73 4.80 3.22
C GLN A 248 -4.10 4.16 3.04
N SER A 249 -4.16 2.90 2.61
CA SER A 249 -5.41 2.15 2.44
C SER A 249 -6.15 1.97 3.77
N ILE A 250 -5.44 1.65 4.85
CA ILE A 250 -5.99 1.50 6.20
C ILE A 250 -6.55 2.82 6.70
N ILE A 251 -5.78 3.90 6.59
CA ILE A 251 -6.22 5.22 7.06
C ILE A 251 -7.44 5.71 6.29
N ARG A 252 -7.47 5.51 4.96
CA ARG A 252 -8.64 5.82 4.13
C ARG A 252 -9.87 4.98 4.51
N ALA A 253 -9.71 3.70 4.80
CA ALA A 253 -10.81 2.84 5.25
C ALA A 253 -11.44 3.32 6.58
N HIS A 254 -10.65 3.99 7.43
CA HIS A 254 -11.14 4.63 8.66
C HIS A 254 -11.79 6.01 8.44
N GLY A 255 -11.80 6.51 7.19
CA GLY A 255 -12.29 7.84 6.85
C GLY A 255 -11.27 8.96 7.09
N GLY A 256 -10.00 8.61 7.28
CA GLY A 256 -8.92 9.56 7.52
C GLY A 256 -8.06 9.84 6.29
N GLN A 257 -7.01 10.62 6.53
CA GLN A 257 -5.98 10.94 5.54
C GLN A 257 -4.58 10.82 6.13
N ILE A 258 -3.61 10.49 5.28
CA ILE A 258 -2.18 10.46 5.63
C ILE A 258 -1.39 11.28 4.63
N ARG A 259 -0.42 12.04 5.12
CA ARG A 259 0.56 12.78 4.32
C ARG A 259 1.97 12.60 4.87
N CYS A 260 2.96 12.87 4.03
CA CYS A 260 4.37 12.88 4.41
C CYS A 260 4.93 14.30 4.22
N GLU A 261 5.66 14.76 5.22
CA GLU A 261 6.40 16.01 5.23
C GLU A 261 7.87 15.66 5.49
N SER A 262 8.80 16.26 4.77
CA SER A 262 10.22 16.00 4.97
C SER A 262 11.05 17.22 4.60
N GLN A 263 12.11 17.46 5.38
CA GLN A 263 13.11 18.49 5.14
C GLN A 263 14.49 17.93 5.53
N GLU A 264 15.56 18.66 5.25
CA GLU A 264 16.92 18.24 5.63
C GLU A 264 16.99 17.96 7.14
N GLY A 265 17.20 16.69 7.50
CA GLY A 265 17.36 16.21 8.87
C GLY A 265 16.16 15.50 9.46
N TRP A 266 14.97 15.51 8.83
CA TRP A 266 13.81 14.81 9.36
C TRP A 266 12.75 14.41 8.31
N THR A 267 11.98 13.39 8.64
CA THR A 267 10.79 12.95 7.91
C THR A 267 9.64 12.77 8.90
N GLN A 268 8.43 13.17 8.53
CA GLN A 268 7.23 13.05 9.35
C GLN A 268 6.05 12.54 8.52
N PHE A 269 5.42 11.48 9.01
CA PHE A 269 4.13 11.03 8.54
C PHE A 269 3.03 11.55 9.46
N VAL A 270 2.05 12.23 8.89
CA VAL A 270 0.92 12.81 9.63
C VAL A 270 -0.36 12.12 9.21
N ILE A 271 -0.97 11.42 10.16
CA ILE A 271 -2.27 10.76 10.05
C ILE A 271 -3.32 11.66 10.71
N GLU A 272 -4.46 11.85 10.05
CA GLU A 272 -5.64 12.50 10.59
C GLU A 272 -6.84 11.55 10.48
N LEU A 273 -7.44 11.21 11.63
CA LEU A 273 -8.59 10.33 11.76
C LEU A 273 -9.77 11.10 12.36
N PRO A 274 -11.03 10.83 11.96
CA PRO A 274 -12.19 11.46 12.57
C PRO A 274 -12.37 11.02 14.03
N CYS A 275 -12.65 11.96 14.95
CA CYS A 275 -12.89 11.64 16.38
C CYS A 275 -14.17 10.80 16.58
N HIS A 276 -15.16 10.99 15.72
CA HIS A 276 -16.45 10.32 15.76
C HIS A 276 -16.88 9.95 14.34
N ALA A 277 -17.09 8.66 14.07
CA ALA A 277 -17.77 8.16 12.88
C ALA A 277 -18.63 6.96 13.25
#